data_AF-A0A978V5T6-F1
#
_entry.id   AF-A0A978V5T6-F1
#
_cell.length_a   1.000
_cell.length_b   1.000
_cell.length_c   1.000
_cell.angle_alpha   90.00
_cell.angle_beta   90.00
_cell.angle_gamma   90.00
#
_symmetry.space_group_name_H-M   'P 1'
#
loop_
_entity.id
_entity.type
_entity.pdbx_description
1 polymer ?
#
loop_
_entity_poly.entity_id
_entity_poly.type
_entity_poly.pdbx_seq_one_letter_code
_entity_poly.pdbx_strand_id
1 'polypeptide(L)'
;MADPALHPETPPYHKTQPLKQIAIDYTPDACTHCSDSNSITLVYDHRGGARWRTTTRFLYGTFSSLIQCPKGNTSGLNFNIYLSSMEGDKSQDEIDFEFLGRDRNLVQTNYYTTGTGNREQIHDLGFDCSDGFHRYVIKWGPDLIEWLIDGKVVRKEEKREGEWFPEKPMYLYASIWDASYIDEGRWTGKYEGCDAPYVCLYKDVHVPAETAIDGCDLILQVSLSGGGLRKNGGIFRGKLDFGLVDPRLGRLLYSIV
;
A
#
# COMPACT_ATOMS: atom_id res chain seq x y z
N MET A 1 -43.46 -10.32 -0.42
CA MET A 1 -42.18 -11.04 -0.58
C MET A 1 -41.39 -10.30 -1.63
N ALA A 2 -40.31 -9.63 -1.24
CA ALA A 2 -39.44 -8.91 -2.17
C ALA A 2 -38.31 -9.85 -2.60
N ASP A 3 -38.00 -9.81 -3.89
CA ASP A 3 -37.00 -10.61 -4.59
C ASP A 3 -35.57 -10.31 -4.07
N PRO A 4 -34.80 -11.32 -3.60
CA PRO A 4 -33.48 -11.10 -2.99
C PRO A 4 -32.30 -11.17 -3.99
N ALA A 5 -32.50 -11.03 -5.30
CA ALA A 5 -31.40 -11.16 -6.26
C ALA A 5 -31.16 -9.88 -7.08
N LEU A 6 -30.17 -9.09 -6.65
CA LEU A 6 -29.13 -8.42 -7.48
C LEU A 6 -28.34 -7.44 -6.59
N HIS A 7 -27.68 -7.96 -5.56
CA HIS A 7 -26.40 -7.34 -5.18
C HIS A 7 -25.40 -7.82 -6.24
N PRO A 8 -24.73 -6.90 -6.98
CA PRO A 8 -23.56 -7.32 -7.74
C PRO A 8 -22.62 -8.02 -6.75
N GLU A 9 -22.19 -9.24 -7.11
CA GLU A 9 -21.16 -10.01 -6.39
C GLU A 9 -20.13 -9.02 -5.85
N THR A 10 -19.99 -8.96 -4.52
CA THR A 10 -19.06 -8.02 -3.90
C THR A 10 -17.68 -8.31 -4.51
N PRO A 11 -16.99 -7.33 -5.11
CA PRO A 11 -15.75 -7.60 -5.84
C PRO A 11 -14.77 -8.43 -5.01
N PRO A 12 -13.94 -9.29 -5.62
CA PRO A 12 -13.04 -10.22 -4.90
C PRO A 12 -12.07 -9.53 -3.92
N TYR A 13 -11.93 -8.20 -4.02
CA TYR A 13 -11.13 -7.30 -3.20
C TYR A 13 -11.41 -7.31 -1.68
N HIS A 14 -12.47 -7.97 -1.23
CA HIS A 14 -12.82 -8.06 0.19
C HIS A 14 -12.28 -9.28 0.92
N LYS A 15 -11.89 -10.34 0.20
CA LYS A 15 -11.28 -11.50 0.86
C LYS A 15 -9.83 -11.17 1.22
N THR A 16 -9.52 -11.28 2.51
CA THR A 16 -8.19 -11.01 3.04
C THR A 16 -7.58 -12.25 3.67
N GLN A 17 -6.26 -12.25 3.81
CA GLN A 17 -5.48 -13.27 4.49
C GLN A 17 -4.44 -12.61 5.41
N PRO A 18 -4.05 -13.26 6.52
CA PRO A 18 -2.98 -12.74 7.37
C PRO A 18 -1.65 -12.65 6.61
N LEU A 19 -0.93 -11.54 6.76
CA LEU A 19 0.41 -11.38 6.22
C LEU A 19 1.39 -12.32 6.95
N LYS A 20 2.11 -13.15 6.21
CA LYS A 20 3.03 -14.16 6.79
C LYS A 20 4.51 -13.88 6.54
N GLN A 21 4.83 -13.07 5.54
CA GLN A 21 6.20 -12.76 5.16
C GLN A 21 6.32 -11.26 4.90
N ILE A 22 7.44 -10.69 5.34
CA ILE A 22 7.79 -9.29 5.11
C ILE A 22 9.23 -9.20 4.61
N ALA A 23 9.54 -8.09 3.95
CA ALA A 23 10.90 -7.60 3.80
C ALA A 23 11.11 -6.42 4.75
N ILE A 24 12.35 -6.19 5.19
CA ILE A 24 12.77 -5.02 5.96
C ILE A 24 13.75 -4.24 5.09
N ASP A 25 13.43 -2.99 4.78
CA ASP A 25 14.23 -2.21 3.82
C ASP A 25 15.51 -1.65 4.45
N TYR A 26 15.46 -1.27 5.73
CA TYR A 26 16.60 -0.75 6.48
C TYR A 26 16.44 -0.97 8.00
N THR A 27 17.57 -0.93 8.72
CA THR A 27 17.68 -1.10 10.18
C THR A 27 16.90 -2.33 10.70
N PRO A 28 17.24 -3.55 10.27
CA PRO A 28 16.53 -4.77 10.69
C PRO A 28 16.53 -4.98 12.20
N ASP A 29 17.55 -4.54 12.92
CA ASP A 29 17.61 -4.63 14.39
C ASP A 29 16.58 -3.75 15.11
N ALA A 30 15.91 -2.84 14.41
CA ALA A 30 14.80 -2.02 14.92
C ALA A 30 13.43 -2.50 14.42
N CYS A 31 13.37 -3.68 13.79
CA CYS A 31 12.13 -4.32 13.35
C CYS A 31 12.07 -5.78 13.83
N THR A 32 11.01 -6.16 14.54
CA THR A 32 10.77 -7.57 14.91
C THR A 32 9.48 -8.06 14.29
N HIS A 33 9.48 -9.28 13.76
CA HIS A 33 8.30 -9.93 13.20
C HIS A 33 8.11 -11.31 13.84
N CYS A 34 6.95 -11.52 14.46
CA CYS A 34 6.48 -12.80 14.95
C CYS A 34 5.29 -13.25 14.11
N SER A 35 5.54 -14.16 13.16
CA SER A 35 4.51 -14.67 12.24
C SER A 35 3.41 -15.47 12.94
N ASP A 36 3.75 -16.10 14.07
CA ASP A 36 2.84 -16.95 14.85
C ASP A 36 1.76 -16.12 15.55
N SER A 37 2.15 -14.98 16.12
CA SER A 37 1.22 -14.02 16.73
C SER A 37 0.72 -12.94 15.77
N ASN A 38 1.12 -13.00 14.49
CA ASN A 38 0.90 -11.97 13.47
C ASN A 38 1.19 -10.57 14.01
N SER A 39 2.40 -10.37 14.53
CA SER A 39 2.81 -9.11 15.14
C SER A 39 4.12 -8.62 14.53
N ILE A 40 4.15 -7.35 14.15
CA ILE A 40 5.34 -6.65 13.68
C ILE A 40 5.55 -5.45 14.59
N THR A 41 6.79 -5.14 14.94
CA THR A 41 7.14 -4.01 15.78
C THR A 41 8.22 -3.20 15.10
N LEU A 42 8.04 -1.88 15.07
CA LEU A 42 9.05 -0.93 14.64
C LEU A 42 9.48 -0.09 15.82
N VAL A 43 10.79 0.14 15.95
CA VAL A 43 11.40 0.96 17.00
C VAL A 43 12.07 2.16 16.38
N TYR A 44 11.89 3.33 16.98
CA TYR A 44 12.67 4.53 16.70
C TYR A 44 13.52 4.91 17.92
N ASP A 45 14.83 4.99 17.73
CA ASP A 45 15.79 5.44 18.74
C ASP A 45 17.05 6.06 18.06
N HIS A 46 18.19 6.06 18.76
CA HIS A 46 19.46 6.58 18.24
C HIS A 46 19.95 5.91 16.93
N ARG A 47 19.42 4.74 16.57
CA ARG A 47 19.71 4.05 15.31
C ARG A 47 18.92 4.63 14.13
N GLY A 48 17.99 5.56 14.39
CA GLY A 48 16.91 5.94 13.49
C GLY A 48 15.71 5.00 13.66
N GLY A 49 14.89 4.93 12.62
CA GLY A 49 13.76 4.00 12.55
C GLY A 49 14.04 2.78 11.68
N ALA A 50 12.97 2.10 11.30
CA ALA A 50 12.98 1.00 10.35
C ALA A 50 11.71 1.04 9.47
N ARG A 51 11.73 0.29 8.37
CA ARG A 51 10.58 0.11 7.48
C ARG A 51 10.44 -1.34 7.08
N TRP A 52 9.24 -1.88 7.23
CA TRP A 52 8.88 -3.18 6.68
C TRP A 52 7.90 -3.01 5.52
N ARG A 53 7.84 -4.03 4.66
CA ARG A 53 6.86 -4.12 3.58
C ARG A 53 6.47 -5.54 3.23
N THR A 54 5.41 -5.70 2.45
CA THR A 54 5.10 -6.97 1.79
C THR A 54 6.19 -7.38 0.81
N THR A 55 6.36 -8.69 0.60
CA THR A 55 7.31 -9.23 -0.37
C THR A 55 6.80 -9.16 -1.82
N THR A 56 5.48 -9.12 -1.99
CA THR A 56 4.78 -8.97 -3.28
C THR A 56 3.99 -7.66 -3.34
N ARG A 57 3.71 -7.21 -4.56
CA ARG A 57 2.77 -6.10 -4.82
C ARG A 57 1.36 -6.65 -4.98
N PHE A 58 0.39 -5.76 -4.87
CA PHE A 58 -1.02 -6.02 -5.05
C PHE A 58 -1.61 -4.99 -6.00
N LEU A 59 -2.56 -5.40 -6.83
CA LEU A 59 -3.37 -4.46 -7.60
C LEU A 59 -4.80 -4.49 -7.05
N TYR A 60 -5.15 -3.43 -6.32
CA TYR A 60 -6.40 -3.31 -5.56
C TYR A 60 -6.52 -4.30 -4.40
N GLY A 61 -7.54 -4.09 -3.57
CA GLY A 61 -7.87 -4.94 -2.43
C GLY A 61 -8.08 -4.19 -1.13
N THR A 62 -8.37 -4.95 -0.08
CA THR A 62 -8.49 -4.46 1.29
C THR A 62 -7.25 -4.80 2.09
N PHE A 63 -6.63 -3.79 2.70
CA PHE A 63 -5.47 -3.89 3.58
C PHE A 63 -5.87 -3.40 4.97
N SER A 64 -5.44 -4.10 6.01
CA SER A 64 -5.72 -3.64 7.37
C SER A 64 -4.65 -4.05 8.37
N SER A 65 -4.56 -3.30 9.46
CA SER A 65 -3.78 -3.66 10.64
C SER A 65 -4.48 -3.14 11.89
N LEU A 66 -4.33 -3.86 13.00
CA LEU A 66 -4.40 -3.24 14.31
C LEU A 66 -3.09 -2.50 14.54
N ILE A 67 -3.15 -1.24 14.98
CA ILE A 67 -1.98 -0.43 15.25
C ILE A 67 -2.11 0.14 16.66
N GLN A 68 -1.02 0.03 17.43
CA GLN A 68 -0.83 0.77 18.67
C GLN A 68 0.45 1.60 18.51
N CYS A 69 0.28 2.91 18.54
CA CYS A 69 1.36 3.86 18.29
C CYS A 69 2.27 4.06 19.52
N PRO A 70 3.45 4.69 19.35
CA PRO A 70 4.39 4.88 20.44
C PRO A 70 3.84 5.72 21.61
N LYS A 71 4.30 5.38 22.82
CA LYS A 71 4.03 6.13 24.05
C LYS A 71 5.01 7.30 24.21
N GLY A 72 4.71 8.20 25.15
CA GLY A 72 5.56 9.35 25.50
C GLY A 72 5.39 10.53 24.55
N ASN A 73 6.31 11.49 24.63
CA ASN A 73 6.38 12.62 23.72
C ASN A 73 6.92 12.17 22.35
N THR A 74 6.00 11.93 21.42
CA THR A 74 6.30 11.50 20.05
C THR A 74 6.56 12.65 19.09
N SER A 75 6.62 13.91 19.56
CA SER A 75 6.83 15.08 18.70
C SER A 75 8.01 14.88 17.76
N GLY A 76 7.84 15.27 16.50
CA GLY A 76 8.80 15.11 15.41
C GLY A 76 8.65 13.80 14.63
N LEU A 77 8.16 12.73 15.24
CA LEU A 77 8.04 11.44 14.57
C LEU A 77 6.83 11.36 13.63
N ASN A 78 6.98 10.63 12.54
CA ASN A 78 5.90 10.09 11.74
C ASN A 78 5.96 8.56 11.85
N PHE A 79 4.84 7.95 12.20
CA PHE A 79 4.64 6.50 12.12
C PHE A 79 3.42 6.28 11.23
N ASN A 80 3.45 5.22 10.42
CA ASN A 80 2.50 5.09 9.31
C ASN A 80 2.17 3.65 8.97
N ILE A 81 1.15 3.49 8.13
CA ILE A 81 0.89 2.32 7.29
C ILE A 81 0.37 2.83 5.95
N TYR A 82 0.94 2.36 4.85
CA TYR A 82 0.64 2.93 3.54
C TYR A 82 0.85 1.93 2.40
N LEU A 83 0.23 2.20 1.27
CA LEU A 83 0.48 1.50 0.02
C LEU A 83 1.40 2.35 -0.83
N SER A 84 2.41 1.77 -1.46
CA SER A 84 3.21 2.48 -2.47
C SER A 84 3.69 1.54 -3.56
N SER A 85 3.65 2.03 -4.81
CA SER A 85 4.12 1.28 -5.99
C SER A 85 5.61 0.95 -5.92
N MET A 86 6.39 1.91 -5.40
CA MET A 86 7.78 1.75 -5.01
C MET A 86 8.18 2.96 -4.15
N GLU A 87 8.53 2.69 -2.91
CA GLU A 87 9.06 3.70 -2.00
C GLU A 87 10.37 4.30 -2.54
N GLY A 88 10.46 5.63 -2.55
CA GLY A 88 11.60 6.39 -3.11
C GLY A 88 11.58 6.62 -4.62
N ASP A 89 10.62 6.04 -5.36
CA ASP A 89 10.34 6.44 -6.74
C ASP A 89 9.70 7.85 -6.74
N LYS A 90 10.01 8.67 -7.75
CA LYS A 90 9.47 10.05 -7.88
C LYS A 90 8.14 10.10 -8.64
N SER A 91 7.71 8.96 -9.17
CA SER A 91 6.51 8.79 -9.98
C SER A 91 5.56 7.78 -9.35
N GLN A 92 5.69 7.52 -8.06
CA GLN A 92 4.93 6.49 -7.36
C GLN A 92 3.43 6.82 -7.31
N ASP A 93 2.61 5.77 -7.37
CA ASP A 93 1.28 5.80 -6.78
C ASP A 93 1.39 5.37 -5.32
N GLU A 94 0.61 6.01 -4.44
CA GLU A 94 0.69 5.82 -2.98
C GLU A 94 -0.62 6.20 -2.28
N ILE A 95 -0.94 5.56 -1.14
CA ILE A 95 -2.18 5.75 -0.35
C ILE A 95 -1.85 5.59 1.14
N ASP A 96 -2.13 6.61 1.95
CA ASP A 96 -1.47 6.77 3.24
C ASP A 96 -2.41 6.84 4.45
N PHE A 97 -1.96 6.24 5.56
CA PHE A 97 -2.25 6.71 6.91
C PHE A 97 -0.94 7.13 7.58
N GLU A 98 -0.88 8.37 8.03
CA GLU A 98 0.30 8.95 8.68
C GLU A 98 -0.10 9.60 10.01
N PHE A 99 0.43 9.08 11.11
CA PHE A 99 0.23 9.68 12.42
C PHE A 99 1.28 10.76 12.65
N LEU A 100 0.83 11.96 13.04
CA LEU A 100 1.68 13.12 13.21
C LEU A 100 2.09 13.22 14.67
N GLY A 101 3.36 12.92 14.98
CA GLY A 101 3.83 12.72 16.35
C GLY A 101 3.63 13.90 17.32
N ARG A 102 3.37 15.12 16.83
CA ARG A 102 2.98 16.29 17.64
C ARG A 102 1.62 16.14 18.32
N ASP A 103 0.73 15.33 17.77
CA ASP A 103 -0.61 15.10 18.32
C ASP A 103 -1.09 13.69 17.99
N ARG A 104 -1.08 12.83 19.02
CA ARG A 104 -1.46 11.41 18.90
C ARG A 104 -2.97 11.21 18.77
N ASN A 105 -3.79 12.26 18.80
CA ASN A 105 -5.21 12.20 18.49
C ASN A 105 -5.49 12.47 17.00
N LEU A 106 -4.46 12.72 16.19
CA LEU A 106 -4.60 13.04 14.77
C LEU A 106 -4.00 11.95 13.89
N VAL A 107 -4.66 11.72 12.76
CA VAL A 107 -4.08 10.97 11.64
C VAL A 107 -4.31 11.72 10.34
N GLN A 108 -3.27 11.78 9.51
CA GLN A 108 -3.34 12.30 8.14
C GLN A 108 -3.61 11.15 7.18
N THR A 109 -4.43 11.41 6.17
CA THR A 109 -4.56 10.56 4.98
C THR A 109 -4.11 11.35 3.77
N ASN A 110 -3.49 10.67 2.81
CA ASN A 110 -3.10 11.25 1.54
C ASN A 110 -3.15 10.17 0.44
N TYR A 111 -3.08 10.60 -0.81
CA TYR A 111 -2.79 9.68 -1.91
C TYR A 111 -2.04 10.41 -3.03
N TYR A 112 -1.11 9.69 -3.65
CA TYR A 112 -0.29 10.14 -4.75
C TYR A 112 -0.67 9.42 -6.03
N THR A 113 -0.58 10.16 -7.12
CA THR A 113 -0.77 9.66 -8.49
C THR A 113 0.41 10.12 -9.31
N THR A 114 1.20 9.19 -9.84
CA THR A 114 2.36 9.50 -10.67
C THR A 114 3.34 10.48 -9.98
N GLY A 115 3.53 10.34 -8.66
CA GLY A 115 4.39 11.18 -7.83
C GLY A 115 3.79 12.50 -7.36
N THR A 116 2.56 12.81 -7.77
CA THR A 116 1.86 14.02 -7.34
C THR A 116 0.89 13.71 -6.20
N GLY A 117 1.17 14.23 -5.01
CA GLY A 117 0.30 14.22 -3.83
C GLY A 117 -0.49 15.52 -3.68
N ASN A 118 -0.35 16.19 -2.52
CA ASN A 118 -1.09 17.41 -2.14
C ASN A 118 -2.60 17.18 -1.95
N ARG A 119 -2.97 16.05 -1.35
CA ARG A 119 -4.36 15.65 -1.09
C ARG A 119 -4.55 15.29 0.38
N GLU A 120 -3.79 15.94 1.24
CA GLU A 120 -3.77 15.69 2.68
C GLU A 120 -5.13 16.02 3.29
N GLN A 121 -5.63 15.13 4.15
CA GLN A 121 -6.75 15.41 5.03
C GLN A 121 -6.40 14.92 6.44
N ILE A 122 -6.58 15.81 7.42
CA ILE A 122 -6.38 15.52 8.84
C ILE A 122 -7.71 15.06 9.45
N HIS A 123 -7.65 13.96 10.19
CA HIS A 123 -8.79 13.37 10.89
C HIS A 123 -8.52 13.36 12.39
N ASP A 124 -9.52 13.77 13.16
CA ASP A 124 -9.55 13.58 14.61
C ASP A 124 -9.96 12.12 14.90
N LEU A 125 -9.13 11.41 15.66
CA LEU A 125 -9.37 10.02 16.03
C LEU A 125 -10.47 9.90 17.10
N GLY A 126 -10.63 10.91 17.96
CA GLY A 126 -11.45 10.83 19.17
C GLY A 126 -10.85 9.96 20.28
N PHE A 127 -9.59 9.52 20.11
CA PHE A 127 -8.80 8.73 21.05
C PHE A 127 -7.30 8.97 20.81
N ASP A 128 -6.47 8.66 21.82
CA ASP A 128 -5.01 8.66 21.68
C ASP A 128 -4.55 7.36 21.01
N CYS A 129 -3.93 7.43 19.83
CA CYS A 129 -3.51 6.25 19.06
C CYS A 129 -2.49 5.33 19.77
N SER A 130 -1.89 5.77 20.89
CA SER A 130 -1.01 4.95 21.73
C SER A 130 -1.73 4.17 22.83
N ASP A 131 -3.00 4.48 23.10
CA ASP A 131 -3.82 3.85 24.13
C ASP A 131 -4.51 2.58 23.63
N GLY A 132 -3.70 1.54 23.40
CA GLY A 132 -4.17 0.25 22.91
C GLY A 132 -4.25 0.18 21.40
N PHE A 133 -4.85 -0.90 20.90
CA PHE A 133 -4.92 -1.19 19.47
C PHE A 133 -6.21 -0.67 18.84
N HIS A 134 -6.06 0.06 17.74
CA HIS A 134 -7.15 0.49 16.88
C HIS A 134 -6.98 -0.07 15.47
N ARG A 135 -8.09 -0.30 14.76
CA ARG A 135 -8.07 -0.91 13.42
C ARG A 135 -8.04 0.16 12.35
N TYR A 136 -7.02 0.13 11.50
CA TYR A 136 -6.86 0.99 10.34
C TYR A 136 -7.00 0.14 9.07
N VAL A 137 -7.83 0.60 8.12
CA VAL A 137 -8.14 -0.14 6.89
C VAL A 137 -8.05 0.79 5.70
N ILE A 138 -7.34 0.34 4.66
CA ILE A 138 -7.38 0.94 3.33
C ILE A 138 -8.11 -0.04 2.42
N LYS A 139 -9.22 0.39 1.83
CA LYS A 139 -9.83 -0.30 0.70
C LYS A 139 -9.46 0.47 -0.55
N TRP A 140 -8.82 -0.18 -1.50
CA TRP A 140 -8.40 0.43 -2.74
C TRP A 140 -8.96 -0.37 -3.91
N GLY A 141 -9.76 0.28 -4.73
CA GLY A 141 -10.30 -0.20 -5.99
C GLY A 141 -9.90 0.70 -7.17
N PRO A 142 -10.31 0.34 -8.39
CA PRO A 142 -9.96 1.10 -9.60
C PRO A 142 -10.57 2.50 -9.66
N ASP A 143 -11.66 2.73 -8.93
CA ASP A 143 -12.46 3.96 -8.98
C ASP A 143 -12.81 4.49 -7.58
N LEU A 144 -12.39 3.81 -6.52
CA LEU A 144 -12.75 4.13 -5.14
C LEU A 144 -11.62 3.79 -4.17
N ILE A 145 -11.28 4.74 -3.30
CA ILE A 145 -10.47 4.50 -2.11
C ILE A 145 -11.28 4.86 -0.87
N GLU A 146 -11.29 3.97 0.12
CA GLU A 146 -11.87 4.22 1.44
C GLU A 146 -10.82 4.02 2.54
N TRP A 147 -10.75 4.96 3.46
CA TRP A 147 -10.01 4.85 4.71
C TRP A 147 -10.99 4.60 5.83
N LEU A 148 -10.73 3.57 6.64
CA LEU A 148 -11.56 3.25 7.80
C LEU A 148 -10.73 3.20 9.07
N ILE A 149 -11.32 3.69 10.15
CA ILE A 149 -10.80 3.61 11.52
C ILE A 149 -11.88 2.97 12.38
N ASP A 150 -11.56 1.86 13.05
CA ASP A 150 -12.48 1.06 13.88
C ASP A 150 -13.81 0.73 13.18
N GLY A 151 -13.72 0.41 11.88
CA GLY A 151 -14.86 0.03 11.05
C GLY A 151 -15.71 1.18 10.52
N LYS A 152 -15.39 2.43 10.86
CA LYS A 152 -16.05 3.62 10.32
C LYS A 152 -15.25 4.21 9.17
N VAL A 153 -15.89 4.50 8.04
CA VAL A 153 -15.27 5.23 6.93
C VAL A 153 -15.02 6.68 7.38
N VAL A 154 -13.75 7.09 7.39
CA VAL A 154 -13.34 8.47 7.73
C VAL A 154 -13.05 9.31 6.49
N ARG A 155 -12.69 8.66 5.38
CA ARG A 155 -12.48 9.31 4.08
C ARG A 155 -12.88 8.38 2.95
N LYS A 156 -13.47 8.97 1.90
CA LYS A 156 -13.84 8.33 0.65
C LYS A 156 -13.37 9.19 -0.51
N GLU A 157 -12.66 8.62 -1.47
CA GLU A 157 -12.23 9.30 -2.70
C GLU A 157 -12.68 8.48 -3.91
N GLU A 158 -13.48 9.10 -4.78
CA GLU A 158 -13.98 8.50 -6.01
C GLU A 158 -13.21 9.06 -7.21
N LYS A 159 -12.82 8.19 -8.13
CA LYS A 159 -12.17 8.60 -9.37
C LYS A 159 -13.13 9.41 -10.23
N ARG A 160 -12.72 10.64 -10.56
CA ARG A 160 -13.46 11.51 -11.47
C ARG A 160 -12.96 11.36 -12.89
N GLU A 161 -13.84 11.61 -13.85
CA GLU A 161 -13.48 11.58 -15.27
C GLU A 161 -12.35 12.57 -15.56
N GLY A 162 -11.29 12.11 -16.22
CA GLY A 162 -10.12 12.91 -16.57
C GLY A 162 -9.10 13.11 -15.44
N GLU A 163 -9.35 12.59 -14.23
CA GLU A 163 -8.39 12.64 -13.13
C GLU A 163 -7.56 11.35 -13.04
N TRP A 164 -6.28 11.50 -12.70
CA TRP A 164 -5.42 10.38 -12.35
C TRP A 164 -5.85 9.77 -11.02
N PHE A 165 -5.69 8.45 -10.91
CA PHE A 165 -6.01 7.68 -9.71
C PHE A 165 -4.94 6.61 -9.50
N PRO A 166 -4.69 6.14 -8.27
CA PRO A 166 -3.71 5.06 -8.03
C PRO A 166 -4.08 3.78 -8.78
N GLU A 167 -3.23 3.39 -9.73
CA GLU A 167 -3.48 2.27 -10.67
C GLU A 167 -2.28 1.33 -10.79
N LYS A 168 -1.09 1.74 -10.35
CA LYS A 168 0.09 0.87 -10.31
C LYS A 168 -0.05 -0.18 -9.19
N PRO A 169 0.42 -1.43 -9.39
CA PRO A 169 0.56 -2.38 -8.30
C PRO A 169 1.40 -1.80 -7.15
N MET A 170 0.95 -1.99 -5.90
CA MET A 170 1.58 -1.43 -4.71
C MET A 170 1.96 -2.49 -3.68
N TYR A 171 3.07 -2.27 -2.99
CA TYR A 171 3.35 -2.98 -1.75
C TYR A 171 2.58 -2.31 -0.61
N LEU A 172 2.31 -3.08 0.45
CA LEU A 172 1.99 -2.50 1.76
C LEU A 172 3.29 -2.24 2.51
N TYR A 173 3.45 -1.02 3.01
CA TYR A 173 4.57 -0.55 3.80
C TYR A 173 4.10 -0.09 5.19
N ALA A 174 5.03 -0.09 6.14
CA ALA A 174 4.94 0.74 7.32
C ALA A 174 6.33 1.11 7.81
N SER A 175 6.46 2.31 8.34
CA SER A 175 7.70 2.86 8.86
C SER A 175 7.47 3.71 10.10
N ILE A 176 8.56 3.99 10.81
CA ILE A 176 8.66 5.05 11.80
C ILE A 176 9.90 5.87 11.47
N TRP A 177 9.79 7.19 11.41
CA TRP A 177 10.88 8.07 11.02
C TRP A 177 10.75 9.46 11.65
N ASP A 178 11.86 10.19 11.76
CA ASP A 178 11.87 11.58 12.21
C ASP A 178 11.56 12.51 11.05
N ALA A 179 10.39 13.12 11.09
CA ALA A 179 9.87 14.06 10.11
C ALA A 179 10.00 15.52 10.57
N SER A 180 10.69 15.78 11.69
CA SER A 180 10.77 17.12 12.27
C SER A 180 11.47 18.16 11.39
N TYR A 181 12.21 17.72 10.37
CA TYR A 181 12.82 18.58 9.38
C TYR A 181 11.85 19.08 8.31
N ILE A 182 10.66 18.50 8.19
CA ILE A 182 9.62 18.89 7.24
C ILE A 182 8.88 20.14 7.74
N ASP A 183 8.72 21.12 6.86
CA ASP A 183 7.99 22.37 7.13
C ASP A 183 8.43 23.06 8.44
N GLU A 184 9.74 23.06 8.72
CA GLU A 184 10.34 23.61 9.94
C GLU A 184 9.75 23.01 11.25
N GLY A 185 9.28 21.77 11.18
CA GLY A 185 8.66 21.04 12.29
C GLY A 185 7.19 21.36 12.50
N ARG A 186 6.54 22.16 11.64
CA ARG A 186 5.10 22.46 11.78
C ARG A 186 4.22 21.25 11.50
N TRP A 187 4.69 20.31 10.67
CA TRP A 187 3.92 19.14 10.28
C TRP A 187 3.82 18.08 11.39
N THR A 188 4.96 17.59 11.90
CA THR A 188 5.00 16.54 12.95
C THR A 188 5.51 17.03 14.30
N GLY A 189 5.87 18.30 14.44
CA GLY A 189 6.52 18.84 15.64
C GLY A 189 8.05 18.81 15.53
N LYS A 190 8.72 19.33 16.56
CA LYS A 190 10.19 19.20 16.70
C LYS A 190 10.52 17.92 17.45
N TYR A 191 11.54 17.19 17.01
CA TYR A 191 11.95 15.97 17.68
C TYR A 191 12.68 16.28 18.99
N GLU A 192 12.14 15.78 20.10
CA GLU A 192 12.75 15.90 21.43
C GLU A 192 13.52 14.64 21.84
N GLY A 193 12.97 13.46 21.53
CA GLY A 193 13.64 12.17 21.76
C GLY A 193 13.81 11.76 23.23
N CYS A 194 13.10 12.41 24.16
CA CYS A 194 13.27 12.22 25.61
C CYS A 194 12.66 10.91 26.14
N ASP A 195 11.79 10.26 25.37
CA ASP A 195 11.10 9.01 25.74
C ASP A 195 11.50 7.82 24.87
N ALA A 196 12.59 7.93 24.09
CA ALA A 196 13.09 6.81 23.30
C ALA A 196 13.46 5.61 24.22
N PRO A 197 13.25 4.35 23.79
CA PRO A 197 12.80 3.94 22.46
C PRO A 197 11.29 4.10 22.23
N TYR A 198 10.93 4.63 21.06
CA TYR A 198 9.54 4.73 20.62
C TYR A 198 9.14 3.48 19.87
N VAL A 199 8.12 2.77 20.35
CA VAL A 199 7.72 1.45 19.85
C VAL A 199 6.35 1.53 19.19
N CYS A 200 6.28 1.28 17.88
CA CYS A 200 5.04 1.17 17.13
C CYS A 200 4.72 -0.31 16.87
N LEU A 201 3.51 -0.73 17.22
CA LEU A 201 3.07 -2.13 17.14
C LEU A 201 2.03 -2.29 16.04
N TYR A 202 2.24 -3.28 15.17
CA TYR A 202 1.31 -3.70 14.13
C TYR A 202 0.89 -5.13 14.42
N LYS A 203 -0.41 -5.41 14.45
CA LYS A 203 -0.94 -6.74 14.73
C LYS A 203 -2.09 -7.07 13.78
N ASP A 204 -2.28 -8.36 13.51
CA ASP A 204 -3.35 -8.86 12.64
C ASP A 204 -3.36 -8.12 11.31
N VAL A 205 -2.17 -7.97 10.72
CA VAL A 205 -1.97 -7.37 9.39
C VAL A 205 -2.57 -8.31 8.36
N HIS A 206 -3.57 -7.81 7.63
CA HIS A 206 -4.25 -8.55 6.58
C HIS A 206 -4.04 -7.86 5.25
N VAL A 207 -3.76 -8.67 4.23
CA VAL A 207 -3.60 -8.28 2.84
C VAL A 207 -4.62 -9.00 1.97
N PRO A 208 -4.89 -8.54 0.74
CA PRO A 208 -5.79 -9.23 -0.17
C PRO A 208 -5.35 -10.67 -0.45
N ALA A 209 -6.31 -11.60 -0.53
CA ALA A 209 -6.01 -13.01 -0.80
C ALA A 209 -5.82 -13.33 -2.29
N GLU A 210 -6.39 -12.51 -3.19
CA GLU A 210 -6.55 -12.86 -4.60
C GLU A 210 -5.92 -11.85 -5.58
N THR A 211 -5.35 -10.73 -5.10
CA THR A 211 -4.81 -9.66 -5.96
C THR A 211 -3.30 -9.48 -5.88
N ALA A 212 -2.59 -10.40 -5.24
CA ALA A 212 -1.13 -10.42 -5.28
C ALA A 212 -0.63 -10.60 -6.71
N ILE A 213 0.37 -9.82 -7.11
CA ILE A 213 1.06 -9.94 -8.39
C ILE A 213 2.43 -10.53 -8.10
N ASP A 214 2.61 -11.79 -8.49
CA ASP A 214 3.89 -12.49 -8.35
C ASP A 214 4.89 -11.93 -9.37
N GLY A 215 6.14 -11.74 -8.93
CA GLY A 215 7.23 -11.25 -9.80
C GLY A 215 7.54 -12.16 -11.00
N CYS A 216 6.99 -13.38 -11.04
CA CYS A 216 7.10 -14.30 -12.19
C CYS A 216 6.09 -14.03 -13.31
N ASP A 217 5.01 -13.28 -13.08
CA ASP A 217 4.05 -12.96 -14.15
C ASP A 217 4.54 -11.81 -15.06
N LEU A 218 5.75 -11.30 -14.81
CA LEU A 218 6.51 -10.45 -15.74
C LEU A 218 7.34 -11.25 -16.76
N ILE A 219 7.04 -12.53 -16.99
CA ILE A 219 7.61 -13.27 -18.13
C ILE A 219 6.84 -12.87 -19.39
N LEU A 220 7.47 -12.04 -20.23
CA LEU A 220 7.18 -11.91 -21.65
C LEU A 220 7.03 -13.30 -22.29
N GLN A 221 5.80 -13.79 -22.47
CA GLN A 221 5.54 -14.89 -23.40
C GLN A 221 5.57 -14.33 -24.81
N VAL A 222 6.71 -14.48 -25.48
CA VAL A 222 6.80 -14.30 -26.93
C VAL A 222 6.09 -15.48 -27.59
N SER A 223 4.81 -15.30 -27.91
CA SER A 223 4.07 -16.22 -28.78
C SER A 223 4.39 -15.89 -30.24
N LEU A 224 5.22 -16.70 -30.89
CA LEU A 224 5.33 -16.70 -32.35
C LEU A 224 4.12 -17.44 -32.94
N SER A 225 3.08 -16.70 -33.32
CA SER A 225 2.01 -17.26 -34.16
C SER A 225 2.43 -17.16 -35.64
N GLY A 226 2.90 -18.26 -36.21
CA GLY A 226 3.22 -18.35 -37.64
C GLY A 226 3.15 -19.79 -38.14
N GLY A 227 2.05 -20.14 -38.81
CA GLY A 227 1.79 -21.48 -39.31
C GLY A 227 2.67 -21.90 -40.49
N GLY A 228 2.80 -23.22 -40.64
CA GLY A 228 3.08 -23.91 -41.91
C GLY A 228 4.44 -23.68 -42.56
N LEU A 229 5.42 -24.54 -42.25
CA LEU A 229 6.63 -24.66 -43.06
C LEU A 229 6.31 -25.17 -44.48
N ARG A 230 6.70 -24.39 -45.50
CA ARG A 230 7.20 -24.93 -46.78
C ARG A 230 8.48 -24.21 -47.19
N LYS A 231 9.52 -25.00 -47.50
CA LYS A 231 10.80 -24.56 -48.03
C LYS A 231 10.62 -23.94 -49.43
N ASN A 232 11.10 -22.71 -49.63
CA ASN A 232 12.04 -22.36 -50.70
C ASN A 232 12.58 -20.94 -50.48
N GLY A 233 13.87 -20.76 -50.76
CA GLY A 233 14.70 -19.66 -50.28
C GLY A 233 14.19 -18.25 -50.58
N GLY A 234 14.02 -17.47 -49.51
CA GLY A 234 13.81 -16.02 -49.53
C GLY A 234 13.93 -15.47 -48.10
N ILE A 235 14.69 -14.39 -47.93
CA ILE A 235 14.79 -13.68 -46.65
C ILE A 235 13.45 -12.96 -46.41
N PHE A 236 12.74 -13.29 -45.34
CA PHE A 236 11.52 -12.58 -44.94
C PHE A 236 11.84 -11.50 -43.89
N ARG A 237 11.32 -10.29 -44.11
CA ARG A 237 11.14 -9.28 -43.07
C ARG A 237 9.72 -9.46 -42.49
N GLY A 238 9.62 -10.07 -41.32
CA GLY A 238 8.36 -10.12 -40.56
C GLY A 238 8.23 -8.87 -39.66
N LYS A 239 7.02 -8.32 -39.56
CA LYS A 239 6.68 -7.32 -38.54
C LYS A 239 6.54 -8.04 -37.20
N LEU A 240 7.20 -7.52 -36.16
CA LEU A 240 7.00 -7.96 -34.78
C LEU A 240 5.83 -7.15 -34.21
N ASP A 241 4.68 -7.80 -34.01
CA ASP A 241 3.56 -7.17 -33.30
C ASP A 241 3.71 -7.47 -31.81
N PHE A 242 3.75 -6.42 -30.99
CA PHE A 242 3.80 -6.52 -29.53
C PHE A 242 2.39 -6.38 -28.96
N GLY A 243 1.96 -7.35 -28.15
CA GLY A 243 0.68 -7.30 -27.46
C GLY A 243 0.72 -7.96 -26.09
N LEU A 244 0.03 -7.37 -25.12
CA LEU A 244 -0.24 -7.95 -23.81
C LEU A 244 -1.47 -8.87 -23.92
N VAL A 245 -1.37 -10.10 -23.41
CA VAL A 245 -2.47 -11.07 -23.37
C VAL A 245 -2.71 -11.49 -21.93
N ASP A 246 -3.96 -11.47 -21.48
CA ASP A 246 -4.34 -12.08 -20.21
C ASP A 246 -4.51 -13.60 -20.40
N PRO A 247 -3.69 -14.44 -19.73
CA PRO A 247 -3.74 -15.89 -19.88
C PRO A 247 -5.04 -16.52 -19.36
N ARG A 248 -5.88 -15.79 -18.60
CA ARG A 248 -7.19 -16.28 -18.12
C ARG A 248 -8.34 -16.01 -19.09
N LEU A 249 -8.21 -15.04 -19.99
CA LEU A 249 -9.31 -14.57 -20.85
C LEU A 249 -9.10 -14.84 -22.34
N GLY A 250 -7.89 -15.21 -22.77
CA GLY A 250 -7.59 -15.58 -24.16
C GLY A 250 -7.84 -14.46 -25.18
N ARG A 251 -7.82 -13.19 -24.75
CA ARG A 251 -8.04 -12.02 -25.62
C ARG A 251 -6.88 -11.03 -25.50
N LEU A 252 -6.57 -10.39 -26.62
CA LEU A 252 -5.54 -9.36 -26.74
C LEU A 252 -6.04 -8.09 -26.03
N LEU A 253 -5.24 -7.55 -25.10
CA LEU A 253 -5.62 -6.33 -24.37
C LEU A 253 -5.25 -5.05 -25.12
N TYR A 254 -4.12 -5.02 -25.85
CA TYR A 254 -3.73 -3.90 -26.72
C TYR A 254 -2.78 -4.36 -27.84
N SER A 255 -2.78 -3.65 -28.97
CA SER A 255 -1.83 -3.80 -30.09
C SER A 255 -1.01 -2.52 -30.22
N ILE A 256 0.32 -2.63 -30.27
CA ILE A 256 1.20 -1.52 -30.69
C ILE A 256 1.71 -1.86 -32.09
N VAL A 257 1.40 -1.00 -33.07
CA VAL A 257 1.71 -1.16 -34.50
C VAL A 257 3.12 -0.72 -34.84
#